data_AF-A0YRX9-F1
#
_entry.id   AF-A0YRX9-F1
#
_cell.length_a   1.000
_cell.length_b   1.000
_cell.length_c   1.000
_cell.angle_alpha   90.00
_cell.angle_beta   90.00
_cell.angle_gamma   90.00
#
_symmetry.space_group_name_H-M   'P 1'
#
loop_
_entity.id
_entity.type
_entity.pdbx_description
1 polymer ?
#
loop_
_entity_poly.entity_id
_entity_poly.type
_entity_poly.pdbx_seq_one_letter_code
_entity_poly.pdbx_strand_id
1 'polypeptide(L)'
;MSRTILHLGLLSPFLLGITAIMGSGAIAETSPTPAENPEFAESQTDEPTQQFAQVSNSNRLDQLNEYTSESQTQSQVTSVNQLSDVQPTDWAFQALQSLVERYGCIAGYPDGTFKGNRALTRYEFAAGLNACLDQVTELLGAATSNLVTREDLALLQRLQEEFAAELASIRGRVLALESRTAELEANQFSTTTKLTGEVIFQIGDTFGDRSLYNVAGGPNTEDSDDPTQTYFGYRARLNFDTSFTGEDLLRTRLEAKDIPNLSDVGLNNSLMTRTGTDGITDGFELDDLYYRFPLANGRAQAYIGVNSLDLDDIQDPVTPFQSTGAGAVSRFGRYNPTSFRGPEGTGAAVKYALNDKVQVNVGYLASDEDAPDATEGRGLFNGSNTASAQVLFEPSDRIGIGLEYNRRYFRDGDVNVSGGTGSFIANRPFGENATTSDNLGVQVNWKLLKNFELGGWFGSSWAHQETGGEDEATILNWAVTLAFPDAIREGDLGGVIVGMPPKVVDHDINNLEDRDTSVHLEAFYRFQLNDNVGIIPGFYMVTDPDHNSDNDTTWVGTLRTQFRF
;
A
#
# COMPACT_ATOMS: atom_id res chain seq x y z
N MET A 1 49.53 -3.27 -37.67
CA MET A 1 50.03 -4.48 -38.36
C MET A 1 50.05 -5.57 -37.30
N SER A 2 49.34 -6.70 -37.34
CA SER A 2 48.77 -7.47 -38.44
C SER A 2 47.44 -8.11 -37.99
N ARG A 3 46.54 -8.26 -38.96
CA ARG A 3 45.25 -9.00 -38.90
C ARG A 3 45.51 -10.51 -38.82
N THR A 4 44.52 -11.28 -38.33
CA THR A 4 43.78 -12.42 -38.99
C THR A 4 42.84 -13.05 -37.93
N ILE A 5 41.52 -12.80 -37.87
CA ILE A 5 40.33 -13.43 -38.52
C ILE A 5 40.06 -14.90 -38.13
N LEU A 6 38.92 -15.16 -37.45
CA LEU A 6 37.77 -16.08 -37.76
C LEU A 6 36.97 -16.34 -36.44
N HIS A 7 35.76 -15.82 -36.16
CA HIS A 7 34.38 -16.02 -36.66
C HIS A 7 33.63 -17.32 -36.25
N LEU A 8 32.38 -17.10 -35.76
CA LEU A 8 31.23 -17.99 -35.45
C LEU A 8 31.26 -18.79 -34.13
N GLY A 9 30.19 -18.90 -33.33
CA GLY A 9 28.80 -18.48 -33.54
C GLY A 9 27.92 -18.69 -32.28
N LEU A 10 26.73 -18.09 -32.31
CA LEU A 10 25.62 -18.23 -31.37
C LEU A 10 25.25 -19.69 -31.07
N LEU A 11 24.83 -19.97 -29.83
CA LEU A 11 23.56 -20.64 -29.48
C LEU A 11 23.50 -20.90 -27.96
N SER A 12 22.43 -20.44 -27.30
CA SER A 12 21.94 -21.07 -26.07
C SER A 12 21.36 -22.45 -26.42
N PRO A 13 21.25 -23.37 -25.43
CA PRO A 13 19.94 -23.51 -24.78
C PRO A 13 19.96 -23.94 -23.30
N PHE A 14 18.80 -23.69 -22.71
CA PHE A 14 18.20 -24.22 -21.49
C PHE A 14 18.40 -25.73 -21.20
N LEU A 15 18.24 -26.05 -19.90
CA LEU A 15 17.71 -27.28 -19.28
C LEU A 15 18.64 -28.47 -18.98
N LEU A 16 18.43 -29.01 -17.76
CA LEU A 16 18.86 -30.27 -17.10
C LEU A 16 19.93 -30.06 -16.00
N GLY A 17 19.80 -30.59 -14.80
CA GLY A 17 18.85 -31.55 -14.24
C GLY A 17 19.38 -32.09 -12.89
N ILE A 18 18.44 -32.45 -12.03
CA ILE A 18 18.54 -33.09 -10.71
C ILE A 18 19.41 -34.37 -10.72
N THR A 19 20.29 -34.57 -9.73
CA THR A 19 20.51 -35.78 -8.86
C THR A 19 21.82 -35.67 -8.05
N ALA A 20 21.79 -35.69 -6.71
CA ALA A 20 21.92 -36.82 -5.77
C ALA A 20 23.35 -37.12 -5.21
N ILE A 21 23.57 -36.66 -3.97
CA ILE A 21 24.11 -37.33 -2.75
C ILE A 21 25.15 -38.48 -2.89
N MET A 22 26.32 -38.29 -2.26
CA MET A 22 27.04 -39.16 -1.28
C MET A 22 28.12 -38.27 -0.60
N GLY A 23 28.45 -38.25 0.70
CA GLY A 23 28.22 -39.14 1.85
C GLY A 23 29.56 -39.33 2.60
N SER A 24 29.71 -38.75 3.80
CA SER A 24 30.65 -39.11 4.90
C SER A 24 30.62 -37.99 5.95
N GLY A 25 30.60 -38.18 7.27
CA GLY A 25 30.57 -39.32 8.17
C GLY A 25 30.35 -38.77 9.59
N ALA A 26 29.62 -39.51 10.43
CA ALA A 26 29.10 -39.09 11.73
C ALA A 26 30.12 -39.15 12.89
N ILE A 27 29.86 -38.37 13.95
CA ILE A 27 30.18 -38.70 15.35
C ILE A 27 28.90 -38.42 16.17
N ALA A 28 28.55 -39.36 17.04
CA ALA A 28 27.29 -39.44 17.79
C ALA A 28 27.54 -39.39 19.31
N GLU A 29 26.55 -38.88 20.06
CA GLU A 29 26.13 -39.21 21.44
C GLU A 29 25.13 -38.11 21.86
N THR A 30 23.94 -38.28 22.47
CA THR A 30 23.19 -39.38 23.09
C THR A 30 21.69 -39.02 23.07
N SER A 31 20.78 -39.99 22.86
CA SER A 31 19.32 -39.83 22.96
C SER A 31 18.78 -40.26 24.33
N PRO A 32 17.76 -39.58 24.90
CA PRO A 32 16.84 -40.17 25.86
C PRO A 32 15.58 -40.75 25.19
N THR A 33 15.03 -41.76 25.86
CA THR A 33 13.82 -42.57 25.61
C THR A 33 12.55 -41.77 25.25
N PRO A 34 11.64 -42.30 24.39
CA PRO A 34 10.32 -41.73 24.16
C PRO A 34 9.30 -42.22 25.21
N ALA A 35 8.55 -41.28 25.79
CA ALA A 35 7.38 -41.55 26.62
C ALA A 35 6.09 -41.18 25.86
N GLU A 36 5.14 -42.12 25.87
CA GLU A 36 3.68 -42.05 25.70
C GLU A 36 3.05 -41.09 24.67
N ASN A 37 2.44 -41.71 23.65
CA ASN A 37 1.42 -41.12 22.78
C ASN A 37 0.13 -40.82 23.58
N PRO A 38 -0.45 -39.61 23.49
CA PRO A 38 -1.84 -39.40 23.87
C PRO A 38 -2.78 -39.99 22.80
N GLU A 39 -3.74 -40.80 23.26
CA GLU A 39 -4.88 -41.31 22.50
C GLU A 39 -5.64 -40.18 21.80
N PHE A 40 -5.73 -40.24 20.47
CA PHE A 40 -6.73 -39.50 19.71
C PHE A 40 -8.03 -40.29 19.72
N ALA A 41 -9.08 -39.69 20.28
CA ALA A 41 -10.43 -40.20 20.26
C ALA A 41 -10.95 -40.36 18.81
N GLU A 42 -11.51 -41.52 18.50
CA GLU A 42 -12.19 -41.82 17.25
C GLU A 42 -13.40 -40.89 17.04
N SER A 43 -13.34 -40.04 16.02
CA SER A 43 -14.51 -39.34 15.49
C SER A 43 -15.29 -40.31 14.60
N GLN A 44 -16.46 -40.72 15.08
CA GLN A 44 -17.45 -41.44 14.30
C GLN A 44 -17.95 -40.55 13.15
N THR A 45 -17.87 -41.07 11.93
CA THR A 45 -18.53 -40.51 10.75
C THR A 45 -20.02 -40.81 10.82
N ASP A 46 -20.82 -39.82 11.21
CA ASP A 46 -22.28 -39.87 11.02
C ASP A 46 -22.64 -39.50 9.58
N GLU A 47 -23.28 -40.43 8.87
CA GLU A 47 -23.96 -40.15 7.60
C GLU A 47 -25.16 -39.19 7.83
N PRO A 48 -25.37 -38.16 7.00
CA PRO A 48 -26.54 -37.32 7.13
C PRO A 48 -27.78 -38.08 6.65
N THR A 49 -28.59 -38.52 7.60
CA THR A 49 -29.91 -39.10 7.37
C THR A 49 -30.85 -38.00 6.86
N GLN A 50 -31.32 -38.11 5.61
CA GLN A 50 -32.38 -37.23 5.08
C GLN A 50 -33.73 -37.54 5.74
N GLN A 51 -34.13 -36.70 6.69
CA GLN A 51 -35.49 -36.69 7.24
C GLN A 51 -36.32 -35.65 6.48
N PHE A 52 -37.13 -36.11 5.52
CA PHE A 52 -38.13 -35.27 4.86
C PHE A 52 -39.23 -34.92 5.86
N ALA A 53 -39.29 -33.67 6.30
CA ALA A 53 -40.49 -33.10 6.90
C ALA A 53 -41.55 -32.92 5.81
N GLN A 54 -42.62 -33.72 5.84
CA GLN A 54 -43.81 -33.49 5.02
C GLN A 54 -44.53 -32.24 5.55
N VAL A 55 -44.37 -31.12 4.84
CA VAL A 55 -45.26 -29.96 4.99
C VAL A 55 -46.45 -30.19 4.08
N SER A 56 -47.64 -30.36 4.68
CA SER A 56 -48.90 -30.55 3.99
C SER A 56 -49.25 -29.37 3.08
N ASN A 57 -49.30 -29.62 1.77
CA ASN A 57 -49.67 -28.66 0.71
C ASN A 57 -51.17 -28.36 0.61
N SER A 58 -52.02 -28.85 1.53
CA SER A 58 -53.47 -28.64 1.48
C SER A 58 -53.90 -27.22 1.90
N ASN A 59 -53.18 -26.57 2.83
CA ASN A 59 -53.67 -25.31 3.42
C ASN A 59 -53.29 -24.04 2.64
N ARG A 60 -52.48 -24.14 1.58
CA ARG A 60 -52.10 -22.98 0.74
C ARG A 60 -53.01 -22.78 -0.47
N LEU A 61 -53.66 -23.84 -0.94
CA LEU A 61 -54.63 -23.77 -2.04
C LEU A 61 -55.99 -23.23 -1.57
N ASP A 62 -56.39 -23.54 -0.34
CA ASP A 62 -57.63 -23.00 0.25
C ASP A 62 -57.49 -21.49 0.58
N GLN A 63 -56.31 -21.04 1.03
CA GLN A 63 -56.06 -19.61 1.24
C GLN A 63 -56.00 -18.84 -0.08
N LEU A 64 -55.43 -19.40 -1.16
CA LEU A 64 -55.43 -18.78 -2.49
C LEU A 64 -56.85 -18.63 -3.06
N ASN A 65 -57.73 -19.59 -2.82
CA ASN A 65 -59.13 -19.52 -3.25
C ASN A 65 -59.95 -18.51 -2.43
N GLU A 66 -59.64 -18.34 -1.14
CA GLU A 66 -60.33 -17.38 -0.26
C GLU A 66 -59.98 -15.91 -0.60
N TYR A 67 -58.76 -15.63 -1.07
CA TYR A 67 -58.38 -14.30 -1.58
C TYR A 67 -59.01 -13.94 -2.93
N THR A 68 -59.37 -14.93 -3.77
CA THR A 68 -60.09 -14.68 -5.04
C THR A 68 -61.59 -14.40 -4.85
N SER A 69 -62.18 -14.73 -3.70
CA SER A 69 -63.62 -14.55 -3.45
C SER A 69 -64.04 -13.20 -2.87
N GLU A 70 -63.10 -12.33 -2.45
CA GLU A 70 -63.43 -11.01 -1.86
C GLU A 70 -63.19 -9.79 -2.78
N SER A 71 -62.77 -9.98 -4.04
CA SER A 71 -62.57 -8.87 -4.99
C SER A 71 -63.71 -8.67 -6.00
N GLN A 72 -64.81 -9.42 -5.90
CA GLN A 72 -66.00 -9.18 -6.72
C GLN A 72 -66.90 -8.11 -6.08
N THR A 73 -66.47 -6.86 -6.08
CA THR A 73 -67.32 -5.64 -6.16
C THR A 73 -66.45 -4.38 -5.97
N GLN A 74 -65.55 -4.09 -6.92
CA GLN A 74 -64.96 -2.76 -7.01
C GLN A 74 -64.99 -2.24 -8.45
N SER A 75 -65.56 -1.05 -8.57
CA SER A 75 -65.86 -0.35 -9.81
C SER A 75 -64.60 -0.13 -10.63
N GLN A 76 -64.51 -0.77 -11.80
CA GLN A 76 -63.43 -0.47 -12.74
C GLN A 76 -63.57 0.97 -13.24
N VAL A 77 -62.52 1.74 -12.98
CA VAL A 77 -62.32 3.09 -13.52
C VAL A 77 -62.02 2.93 -15.02
N THR A 78 -62.96 3.32 -15.87
CA THR A 78 -62.98 2.98 -17.31
C THR A 78 -62.45 4.09 -18.22
N SER A 79 -61.84 5.15 -17.66
CA SER A 79 -61.17 6.21 -18.45
C SER A 79 -60.08 6.93 -17.66
N VAL A 80 -59.01 7.34 -18.34
CA VAL A 80 -57.88 8.09 -17.75
C VAL A 80 -58.29 9.44 -17.18
N ASN A 81 -59.41 10.01 -17.66
CA ASN A 81 -59.98 11.26 -17.13
C ASN A 81 -60.54 11.13 -15.70
N GLN A 82 -60.64 9.91 -15.17
CA GLN A 82 -61.09 9.65 -13.80
C GLN A 82 -59.92 9.56 -12.80
N LEU A 83 -58.66 9.61 -13.27
CA LEU A 83 -57.47 9.64 -12.43
C LEU A 83 -57.19 11.08 -11.98
N SER A 84 -57.22 11.32 -10.67
CA SER A 84 -57.10 12.66 -10.11
C SER A 84 -55.69 13.26 -10.17
N ASP A 85 -54.67 12.42 -10.41
CA ASP A 85 -53.25 12.77 -10.39
C ASP A 85 -52.58 12.73 -11.76
N VAL A 86 -53.37 12.63 -12.85
CA VAL A 86 -52.88 12.58 -14.23
C VAL A 86 -53.57 13.66 -15.04
N GLN A 87 -52.83 14.71 -15.43
CA GLN A 87 -53.37 15.82 -16.21
C GLN A 87 -53.18 15.61 -17.71
N PRO A 88 -54.06 16.17 -18.58
CA PRO A 88 -53.92 16.08 -20.04
C PRO A 88 -52.60 16.61 -20.61
N THR A 89 -51.88 17.44 -19.85
CA THR A 89 -50.56 17.98 -20.20
C THR A 89 -49.39 17.09 -19.80
N ASP A 90 -49.62 16.03 -19.02
CA ASP A 90 -48.55 15.15 -18.55
C ASP A 90 -48.04 14.27 -19.69
N TRP A 91 -46.72 14.10 -19.77
CA TRP A 91 -46.07 13.28 -20.80
C TRP A 91 -46.58 11.83 -20.81
N ALA A 92 -46.98 11.32 -19.63
CA ALA A 92 -47.50 9.97 -19.45
C ALA A 92 -48.97 9.83 -19.83
N PHE A 93 -49.72 10.93 -20.01
CA PHE A 93 -51.15 10.92 -20.27
C PHE A 93 -51.50 10.10 -21.51
N GLN A 94 -50.79 10.29 -22.63
CA GLN A 94 -51.02 9.54 -23.87
C GLN A 94 -50.70 8.05 -23.74
N ALA A 95 -49.64 7.70 -23.01
CA ALA A 95 -49.26 6.31 -22.77
C ALA A 95 -50.28 5.59 -21.88
N LEU A 96 -50.72 6.26 -20.81
CA LEU A 96 -51.77 5.76 -19.92
C LEU A 96 -53.12 5.68 -20.63
N GLN A 97 -53.46 6.65 -21.48
CA GLN A 97 -54.69 6.62 -22.27
C GLN A 97 -54.74 5.38 -23.15
N SER A 98 -53.64 5.05 -23.83
CA SER A 98 -53.57 3.82 -24.61
C SER A 98 -53.66 2.57 -23.72
N LEU A 99 -52.99 2.54 -22.57
CA LEU A 99 -52.97 1.35 -21.71
C LEU A 99 -54.32 1.08 -21.01
N VAL A 100 -55.01 2.12 -20.54
CA VAL A 100 -56.27 2.04 -19.82
C VAL A 100 -57.45 1.92 -20.78
N GLU A 101 -57.54 2.77 -21.80
CA GLU A 101 -58.73 2.84 -22.66
C GLU A 101 -58.69 1.86 -23.84
N ARG A 102 -57.50 1.53 -24.37
CA ARG A 102 -57.37 0.62 -25.53
C ARG A 102 -57.08 -0.82 -25.14
N TYR A 103 -56.30 -1.04 -24.08
CA TYR A 103 -55.88 -2.39 -23.67
C TYR A 103 -56.50 -2.84 -22.35
N GLY A 104 -57.17 -1.96 -21.59
CA GLY A 104 -57.79 -2.30 -20.30
C GLY A 104 -56.80 -2.81 -19.25
N CYS A 105 -55.50 -2.64 -19.48
CA CYS A 105 -54.43 -3.39 -18.80
C CYS A 105 -54.12 -2.89 -17.39
N ILE A 106 -54.46 -1.64 -17.11
CA ILE A 106 -54.09 -0.96 -15.89
C ILE A 106 -55.35 -0.26 -15.39
N ALA A 107 -55.89 -0.72 -14.28
CA ALA A 107 -56.78 0.11 -13.47
C ALA A 107 -55.87 0.92 -12.55
N GLY A 108 -56.13 2.23 -12.40
CA GLY A 108 -55.50 3.00 -11.32
C GLY A 108 -55.76 2.35 -9.96
N TYR A 109 -55.11 2.86 -8.92
CA TYR A 109 -55.39 2.41 -7.56
C TYR A 109 -56.88 2.65 -7.22
N PRO A 110 -57.46 1.86 -6.29
CA PRO A 110 -58.87 2.00 -5.90
C PRO A 110 -59.27 3.39 -5.39
N ASP A 111 -58.28 4.22 -5.01
CA ASP A 111 -58.45 5.61 -4.60
C ASP A 111 -58.55 6.60 -5.79
N GLY A 112 -58.55 6.13 -7.03
CA GLY A 112 -58.66 6.97 -8.23
C GLY A 112 -57.37 7.69 -8.59
N THR A 113 -56.21 7.14 -8.25
CA THR A 113 -54.88 7.70 -8.56
C THR A 113 -53.98 6.70 -9.31
N PHE A 114 -52.93 7.17 -9.99
CA PHE A 114 -51.90 6.35 -10.63
C PHE A 114 -50.58 6.31 -9.84
N LYS A 115 -50.35 7.27 -8.94
CA LYS A 115 -49.17 7.39 -8.05
C LYS A 115 -47.84 7.38 -8.81
N GLY A 116 -47.77 8.07 -9.95
CA GLY A 116 -46.57 8.11 -10.82
C GLY A 116 -45.35 8.84 -10.24
N ASN A 117 -45.49 9.49 -9.08
CA ASN A 117 -44.43 10.25 -8.41
C ASN A 117 -43.67 9.45 -7.33
N ARG A 118 -43.95 8.16 -7.15
CA ARG A 118 -43.23 7.28 -6.22
C ARG A 118 -42.67 6.04 -6.92
N ALA A 119 -41.62 5.47 -6.33
CA ALA A 119 -41.13 4.16 -6.74
C ALA A 119 -42.15 3.06 -6.40
N LEU A 120 -42.29 2.12 -7.32
CA LEU A 120 -43.15 0.93 -7.24
C LEU A 120 -42.39 -0.22 -6.58
N THR A 121 -43.05 -1.00 -5.72
CA THR A 121 -42.45 -2.21 -5.16
C THR A 121 -42.47 -3.37 -6.17
N ARG A 122 -41.57 -4.35 -6.03
CA ARG A 122 -41.52 -5.54 -6.91
C ARG A 122 -42.85 -6.30 -6.93
N TYR A 123 -43.58 -6.32 -5.82
CA TYR A 123 -44.89 -6.97 -5.71
C TYR A 123 -46.00 -6.20 -6.43
N GLU A 124 -46.02 -4.87 -6.31
CA GLU A 124 -46.99 -4.04 -7.04
C GLU A 124 -46.76 -4.10 -8.56
N PHE A 125 -45.50 -4.19 -9.00
CA PHE A 125 -45.17 -4.42 -10.41
C PHE A 125 -45.67 -5.78 -10.90
N ALA A 126 -45.38 -6.85 -10.14
CA ALA A 126 -45.80 -8.20 -10.51
C ALA A 126 -47.33 -8.32 -10.59
N ALA A 127 -48.06 -7.71 -9.65
CA ALA A 127 -49.52 -7.70 -9.64
C ALA A 127 -50.10 -6.94 -10.84
N GLY A 128 -49.58 -5.75 -11.15
CA GLY A 128 -50.02 -4.97 -12.31
C GLY A 128 -49.69 -5.65 -13.65
N LEU A 129 -48.52 -6.28 -13.75
CA LEU A 129 -48.14 -7.05 -14.92
C LEU A 129 -49.02 -8.29 -15.10
N ASN A 130 -49.32 -9.03 -14.02
CA ASN A 130 -50.19 -10.19 -14.09
C ASN A 130 -51.61 -9.82 -14.54
N ALA A 131 -52.19 -8.74 -13.97
CA ALA A 131 -53.51 -8.26 -14.38
C ALA A 131 -53.55 -7.82 -15.86
N CYS A 132 -52.49 -7.16 -16.35
CA CYS A 132 -52.41 -6.83 -17.78
C CYS A 132 -52.25 -8.06 -18.67
N LEU A 133 -51.49 -9.08 -18.23
CA LEU A 133 -51.36 -10.33 -18.98
C LEU A 133 -52.68 -11.12 -19.03
N ASP A 134 -53.47 -11.10 -17.95
CA ASP A 134 -54.82 -11.67 -17.90
C ASP A 134 -55.77 -10.94 -18.87
N GLN A 135 -55.74 -9.60 -18.89
CA GLN A 135 -56.55 -8.80 -19.82
C GLN A 135 -56.11 -8.99 -21.28
N VAL A 136 -54.80 -9.09 -21.53
CA VAL A 136 -54.25 -9.37 -22.87
C VAL A 136 -54.63 -10.78 -23.31
N THR A 137 -54.61 -11.77 -22.44
CA THR A 137 -55.08 -13.12 -22.79
C THR A 137 -56.57 -13.18 -23.04
N GLU A 138 -57.38 -12.39 -22.34
CA GLU A 138 -58.81 -12.22 -22.61
C GLU A 138 -59.06 -11.48 -23.95
N LEU A 139 -58.32 -10.40 -24.21
CA LEU A 139 -58.38 -9.67 -25.49
C LEU A 139 -57.87 -10.52 -26.66
N LEU A 140 -56.86 -11.37 -26.47
CA LEU A 140 -56.44 -12.35 -27.48
C LEU A 140 -57.49 -13.46 -27.65
N GLY A 141 -58.16 -13.87 -26.58
CA GLY A 141 -59.33 -14.75 -26.61
C GLY A 141 -60.52 -14.15 -27.36
N ALA A 142 -60.74 -12.84 -27.29
CA ALA A 142 -61.81 -12.13 -28.01
C ALA A 142 -61.39 -11.71 -29.45
N ALA A 143 -60.12 -11.39 -29.66
CA ALA A 143 -59.54 -10.97 -30.94
C ALA A 143 -59.29 -12.14 -31.91
N THR A 144 -59.36 -13.39 -31.45
CA THR A 144 -59.39 -14.56 -32.35
C THR A 144 -60.65 -14.63 -33.22
N SER A 145 -61.61 -13.72 -33.08
CA SER A 145 -62.72 -13.53 -34.04
C SER A 145 -62.39 -12.60 -35.21
N ASN A 146 -61.25 -11.88 -35.21
CA ASN A 146 -60.84 -11.00 -36.31
C ASN A 146 -59.38 -11.27 -36.71
N LEU A 147 -59.23 -12.27 -37.59
CA LEU A 147 -58.16 -12.48 -38.57
C LEU A 147 -56.85 -11.71 -38.33
N VAL A 148 -55.88 -12.41 -37.76
CA VAL A 148 -54.47 -12.25 -38.14
C VAL A 148 -54.42 -12.32 -39.67
N THR A 149 -54.07 -11.21 -40.34
CA THR A 149 -53.94 -11.23 -41.80
C THR A 149 -52.69 -12.01 -42.19
N ARG A 150 -52.70 -12.68 -43.34
CA ARG A 150 -51.50 -13.38 -43.85
C ARG A 150 -50.31 -12.43 -44.03
N GLU A 151 -50.58 -11.14 -44.25
CA GLU A 151 -49.54 -10.11 -44.36
C GLU A 151 -48.87 -9.82 -43.02
N ASP A 152 -49.60 -9.79 -41.90
CA ASP A 152 -49.00 -9.58 -40.57
C ASP A 152 -48.14 -10.77 -40.12
N LEU A 153 -48.55 -11.99 -40.44
CA LEU A 153 -47.71 -13.19 -40.22
C LEU A 153 -46.44 -13.15 -41.07
N ALA A 154 -46.53 -12.69 -42.32
CA ALA A 154 -45.37 -12.54 -43.19
C ALA A 154 -44.43 -11.42 -42.71
N LEU A 155 -44.98 -10.33 -42.16
CA LEU A 155 -44.21 -9.24 -41.56
C LEU A 155 -43.49 -9.71 -40.29
N LEU A 156 -44.18 -10.42 -39.40
CA LEU A 156 -43.59 -10.99 -38.20
C LEU A 156 -42.56 -12.07 -38.51
N GLN A 157 -42.77 -12.91 -39.52
CA GLN A 157 -41.76 -13.85 -40.01
C GLN A 157 -40.53 -13.12 -40.54
N ARG A 158 -40.72 -12.05 -41.33
CA ARG A 158 -39.60 -11.25 -41.86
C ARG A 158 -38.83 -10.51 -40.76
N LEU A 159 -39.53 -9.92 -39.79
CA LEU A 159 -38.90 -9.30 -38.62
C LEU A 159 -38.19 -10.35 -37.75
N GLN A 160 -38.76 -11.55 -37.56
CA GLN A 160 -38.08 -12.63 -36.85
C GLN A 160 -36.83 -13.10 -37.60
N GLU A 161 -36.86 -13.19 -38.93
CA GLU A 161 -35.69 -13.53 -39.75
C GLU A 161 -34.62 -12.43 -39.72
N GLU A 162 -35.02 -11.16 -39.79
CA GLU A 162 -34.11 -10.00 -39.73
C GLU A 162 -33.49 -9.83 -38.33
N PHE A 163 -34.26 -10.02 -37.26
CA PHE A 163 -33.76 -9.94 -35.90
C PHE A 163 -33.10 -11.23 -35.39
N ALA A 164 -33.29 -12.38 -36.05
CA ALA A 164 -32.68 -13.64 -35.62
C ALA A 164 -31.15 -13.56 -35.60
N ALA A 165 -30.55 -12.93 -36.62
CA ALA A 165 -29.10 -12.74 -36.69
C ALA A 165 -28.59 -11.79 -35.58
N GLU A 166 -29.30 -10.68 -35.34
CA GLU A 166 -28.97 -9.72 -34.27
C GLU A 166 -29.16 -10.32 -32.88
N LEU A 167 -30.23 -11.08 -32.64
CA LEU A 167 -30.47 -11.78 -31.38
C LEU A 167 -29.44 -12.88 -31.12
N ALA A 168 -29.02 -13.61 -32.16
CA ALA A 168 -27.93 -14.58 -32.06
C ALA A 168 -26.60 -13.89 -31.74
N SER A 169 -26.32 -12.73 -32.35
CA SER A 169 -25.16 -11.90 -32.04
C SER A 169 -25.18 -11.38 -30.59
N ILE A 170 -26.32 -10.86 -30.12
CA ILE A 170 -26.49 -10.39 -28.75
C ILE A 170 -26.33 -11.56 -27.76
N ARG A 171 -26.96 -12.72 -28.00
CA ARG A 171 -26.75 -13.92 -27.17
C ARG A 171 -25.27 -14.33 -27.16
N GLY A 172 -24.59 -14.30 -28.30
CA GLY A 172 -23.16 -14.58 -28.37
C GLY A 172 -22.31 -13.61 -27.55
N ARG A 173 -22.64 -12.30 -27.59
CA ARG A 173 -21.98 -11.28 -26.77
C ARG A 173 -22.27 -11.44 -25.29
N VAL A 174 -23.51 -11.77 -24.92
CA VAL A 174 -23.91 -12.05 -23.54
C VAL A 174 -23.16 -13.27 -23.02
N LEU A 175 -23.14 -14.39 -23.75
CA LEU A 175 -22.39 -15.59 -23.37
C LEU A 175 -20.88 -15.33 -23.27
N ALA A 176 -20.31 -14.54 -24.19
CA ALA A 176 -18.89 -14.16 -24.13
C ALA A 176 -18.58 -13.27 -22.91
N LEU A 177 -19.49 -12.34 -22.58
CA LEU A 177 -19.38 -11.52 -21.37
C LEU A 177 -19.55 -12.37 -20.11
N GLU A 178 -20.54 -13.25 -20.05
CA GLU A 178 -20.76 -14.19 -18.95
C GLU A 178 -19.55 -15.10 -18.75
N SER A 179 -18.98 -15.64 -19.83
CA SER A 179 -17.75 -16.44 -19.78
C SER A 179 -16.56 -15.64 -19.27
N ARG A 180 -16.39 -14.39 -19.72
CA ARG A 180 -15.32 -13.50 -19.26
C ARG A 180 -15.51 -13.10 -17.80
N THR A 181 -16.75 -12.86 -17.37
CA THR A 181 -17.08 -12.58 -15.97
C THR A 181 -16.80 -13.81 -15.11
N ALA A 182 -17.24 -15.00 -15.52
CA ALA A 182 -16.96 -16.25 -14.80
C ALA A 182 -15.46 -16.54 -14.70
N GLU A 183 -14.68 -16.26 -15.75
CA GLU A 183 -13.22 -16.38 -15.72
C GLU A 183 -12.56 -15.36 -14.79
N LEU A 184 -13.06 -14.11 -14.76
CA LEU A 184 -12.58 -13.08 -13.83
C LEU A 184 -12.94 -13.39 -12.37
N GLU A 185 -14.15 -13.89 -12.12
CA GLU A 185 -14.62 -14.34 -10.81
C GLU A 185 -13.82 -15.56 -10.33
N ALA A 186 -13.53 -16.52 -11.21
CA ALA A 186 -12.77 -17.72 -10.88
C ALA A 186 -11.28 -17.45 -10.59
N ASN A 187 -10.72 -16.35 -11.13
CA ASN A 187 -9.30 -15.99 -10.96
C ASN A 187 -9.09 -14.76 -10.04
N GLN A 188 -10.12 -14.27 -9.34
CA GLN A 188 -9.93 -13.21 -8.36
C GLN A 188 -9.30 -13.77 -7.08
N PHE A 189 -8.08 -13.32 -6.77
CA PHE A 189 -7.37 -13.65 -5.53
C PHE A 189 -8.16 -13.16 -4.29
N SER A 190 -8.88 -12.05 -4.41
CA SER A 190 -9.87 -11.51 -3.48
C SER A 190 -10.58 -10.31 -4.15
N THR A 191 -11.86 -10.06 -3.84
CA THR A 191 -12.55 -8.83 -4.28
C THR A 191 -12.09 -7.59 -3.51
N THR A 192 -11.54 -7.78 -2.30
CA THR A 192 -11.18 -6.71 -1.37
C THR A 192 -9.67 -6.57 -1.16
N THR A 193 -8.89 -7.62 -1.43
CA THR A 193 -7.44 -7.64 -1.22
C THR A 193 -6.69 -7.67 -2.55
N LYS A 194 -5.73 -6.76 -2.70
CA LYS A 194 -4.80 -6.73 -3.83
C LYS A 194 -3.41 -7.11 -3.34
N LEU A 195 -2.79 -8.06 -4.02
CA LEU A 195 -1.38 -8.38 -3.85
C LEU A 195 -0.55 -7.45 -4.76
N THR A 196 0.47 -6.80 -4.20
CA THR A 196 1.53 -6.15 -4.98
C THR A 196 2.89 -6.64 -4.49
N GLY A 197 3.81 -6.87 -5.42
CA GLY A 197 5.15 -7.37 -5.12
C GLY A 197 6.24 -6.40 -5.56
N GLU A 198 7.32 -6.33 -4.80
CA GLU A 198 8.56 -5.69 -5.21
C GLU A 198 9.75 -6.59 -4.90
N VAL A 199 10.63 -6.80 -5.88
CA VAL A 199 11.91 -7.49 -5.68
C VAL A 199 13.04 -6.60 -6.16
N ILE A 200 14.05 -6.41 -5.31
CA ILE A 200 15.29 -5.71 -5.62
C ILE A 200 16.43 -6.71 -5.58
N PHE A 201 17.26 -6.69 -6.61
CA PHE A 201 18.58 -7.28 -6.58
C PHE A 201 19.61 -6.15 -6.51
N GLN A 202 20.60 -6.27 -5.62
CA GLN A 202 21.59 -5.22 -5.38
C GLN A 202 22.99 -5.82 -5.44
N ILE A 203 23.79 -5.37 -6.40
CA ILE A 203 25.24 -5.51 -6.37
C ILE A 203 25.80 -4.26 -5.71
N GLY A 204 26.75 -4.39 -4.80
CA GLY A 204 27.44 -3.23 -4.23
C GLY A 204 28.82 -3.55 -3.68
N ASP A 205 29.57 -2.49 -3.40
CA ASP A 205 30.89 -2.55 -2.77
C ASP A 205 31.21 -1.20 -2.12
N THR A 206 32.16 -1.21 -1.21
CA THR A 206 32.83 0.01 -0.71
C THR A 206 34.25 0.09 -1.28
N PHE A 207 34.74 1.31 -1.45
CA PHE A 207 36.10 1.56 -1.93
C PHE A 207 36.74 2.67 -1.10
N GLY A 208 38.06 2.62 -0.98
CA GLY A 208 38.82 3.47 -0.06
C GLY A 208 39.23 2.66 1.16
N ASP A 209 39.65 3.37 2.21
CA ASP A 209 39.96 2.78 3.49
C ASP A 209 38.69 2.79 4.36
N ARG A 210 38.59 1.85 5.30
CA ARG A 210 37.51 1.89 6.30
C ARG A 210 37.81 2.91 7.40
N SER A 211 36.78 3.33 8.12
CA SER A 211 36.94 4.28 9.22
C SER A 211 37.66 3.63 10.40
N LEU A 212 38.77 4.22 10.84
CA LEU A 212 39.60 3.72 11.94
C LEU A 212 39.14 4.26 13.29
N TYR A 213 38.86 5.56 13.31
CA TYR A 213 38.69 6.35 14.51
C TYR A 213 37.29 6.92 14.57
N ASN A 214 36.52 6.38 15.49
CA ASN A 214 35.19 6.88 15.81
C ASN A 214 35.23 7.64 17.14
N VAL A 215 34.49 8.73 17.21
CA VAL A 215 34.20 9.40 18.49
C VAL A 215 33.29 8.47 19.33
N ALA A 216 33.23 8.69 20.65
CA ALA A 216 32.58 7.78 21.60
C ALA A 216 31.24 7.21 21.09
N GLY A 217 31.07 5.89 21.25
CA GLY A 217 29.89 5.16 20.77
C GLY A 217 30.14 4.33 19.51
N GLY A 218 31.16 4.64 18.71
CA GLY A 218 31.59 3.81 17.58
C GLY A 218 32.78 2.91 17.92
N PRO A 219 32.93 1.73 17.27
CA PRO A 219 34.08 0.87 17.51
C PRO A 219 35.31 1.40 16.75
N ASN A 220 36.48 1.38 17.40
CA ASN A 220 37.76 1.69 16.75
C ASN A 220 38.37 0.42 16.15
N THR A 221 39.11 0.56 15.06
CA THR A 221 39.85 -0.55 14.44
C THR A 221 41.33 -0.18 14.26
N GLU A 222 42.20 -1.19 14.15
CA GLU A 222 43.66 -0.99 14.02
C GLU A 222 44.15 -1.10 12.57
N ASP A 223 43.29 -1.57 11.66
CA ASP A 223 43.62 -1.86 10.27
C ASP A 223 42.72 -1.03 9.36
N SER A 224 43.31 -0.22 8.48
CA SER A 224 42.57 0.72 7.62
C SER A 224 42.11 0.07 6.32
N ASP A 225 42.65 -1.11 5.98
CA ASP A 225 42.26 -1.82 4.78
C ASP A 225 40.76 -2.13 4.85
N ASP A 226 40.00 -1.67 3.84
CA ASP A 226 38.59 -1.99 3.72
C ASP A 226 38.44 -3.49 3.38
N PRO A 227 37.87 -4.31 4.30
CA PRO A 227 37.72 -5.74 4.07
C PRO A 227 36.52 -6.05 3.16
N THR A 228 35.68 -5.06 2.84
CA THR A 228 34.46 -5.24 2.06
C THR A 228 34.80 -5.85 0.70
N GLN A 229 33.97 -6.80 0.29
CA GLN A 229 34.05 -7.41 -1.02
C GLN A 229 32.75 -7.14 -1.76
N THR A 230 32.82 -7.14 -3.09
CA THR A 230 31.63 -7.04 -3.93
C THR A 230 30.59 -8.09 -3.50
N TYR A 231 29.44 -7.61 -3.06
CA TYR A 231 28.33 -8.45 -2.62
C TYR A 231 27.20 -8.42 -3.64
N PHE A 232 26.35 -9.46 -3.59
CA PHE A 232 25.11 -9.53 -4.35
C PHE A 232 23.98 -9.99 -3.44
N GLY A 233 23.10 -9.05 -3.10
CA GLY A 233 22.00 -9.25 -2.16
C GLY A 233 20.63 -9.03 -2.80
N TYR A 234 19.59 -9.25 -2.01
CA TYR A 234 18.21 -9.04 -2.46
C TYR A 234 17.31 -8.48 -1.36
N ARG A 235 16.17 -7.92 -1.78
CA ARG A 235 15.00 -7.66 -0.94
C ARG A 235 13.74 -8.02 -1.70
N ALA A 236 12.82 -8.75 -1.07
CA ALA A 236 11.51 -9.08 -1.59
C ALA A 236 10.43 -8.58 -0.62
N ARG A 237 9.48 -7.78 -1.12
CA ARG A 237 8.30 -7.30 -0.38
C ARG A 237 7.03 -7.80 -1.05
N LEU A 238 6.09 -8.27 -0.25
CA LEU A 238 4.75 -8.65 -0.68
C LEU A 238 3.73 -7.88 0.17
N ASN A 239 2.99 -6.96 -0.46
CA ASN A 239 1.93 -6.21 0.20
C ASN A 239 0.57 -6.82 -0.11
N PHE A 240 -0.19 -7.12 0.93
CA PHE A 240 -1.59 -7.48 0.86
C PHE A 240 -2.43 -6.28 1.30
N ASP A 241 -2.84 -5.49 0.31
CA ASP A 241 -3.59 -4.26 0.51
C ASP A 241 -5.10 -4.57 0.46
N THR A 242 -5.76 -4.57 1.62
CA THR A 242 -7.19 -4.91 1.77
C THR A 242 -8.04 -3.67 2.03
N SER A 243 -9.18 -3.54 1.35
CA SER A 243 -10.15 -2.46 1.56
C SER A 243 -11.55 -3.01 1.82
N PHE A 244 -12.22 -2.52 2.86
CA PHE A 244 -13.57 -2.94 3.24
C PHE A 244 -14.67 -1.95 2.81
N THR A 245 -14.30 -0.70 2.55
CA THR A 245 -15.21 0.41 2.18
C THR A 245 -14.90 0.98 0.80
N GLY A 246 -13.72 0.71 0.24
CA GLY A 246 -13.21 1.32 -0.99
C GLY A 246 -12.35 2.57 -0.77
N GLU A 247 -12.38 3.15 0.43
CA GLU A 247 -11.59 4.34 0.80
C GLU A 247 -10.56 4.07 1.92
N ASP A 248 -10.70 2.94 2.60
CA ASP A 248 -9.83 2.43 3.66
C ASP A 248 -8.77 1.45 3.12
N LEU A 249 -7.68 1.27 3.88
CA LEU A 249 -6.62 0.33 3.57
C LEU A 249 -6.11 -0.35 4.85
N LEU A 250 -6.24 -1.66 4.94
CA LEU A 250 -5.46 -2.52 5.81
C LEU A 250 -4.25 -3.02 5.02
N ARG A 251 -3.05 -2.63 5.45
CA ARG A 251 -1.79 -3.14 4.90
C ARG A 251 -1.25 -4.26 5.76
N THR A 252 -0.93 -5.37 5.11
CA THR A 252 -0.06 -6.43 5.66
C THR A 252 1.09 -6.62 4.69
N ARG A 253 2.32 -6.30 5.12
CA ARG A 253 3.53 -6.45 4.30
C ARG A 253 4.37 -7.59 4.86
N LEU A 254 4.76 -8.52 3.99
CA LEU A 254 5.81 -9.49 4.28
C LEU A 254 7.10 -9.06 3.60
N GLU A 255 8.22 -9.14 4.29
CA GLU A 255 9.54 -8.81 3.75
C GLU A 255 10.54 -9.94 3.99
N ALA A 256 11.38 -10.20 2.99
CA ALA A 256 12.61 -10.94 3.14
C ALA A 256 13.76 -10.13 2.53
N LYS A 257 14.88 -9.98 3.23
CA LYS A 257 16.06 -9.28 2.71
C LYS A 257 17.36 -9.93 3.17
N ASP A 258 18.37 -9.81 2.33
CA ASP A 258 19.75 -10.20 2.58
C ASP A 258 20.67 -9.22 1.86
N ILE A 259 20.85 -8.04 2.46
CA ILE A 259 21.74 -6.98 1.98
C ILE A 259 22.60 -6.54 3.17
N PRO A 260 23.94 -6.63 3.07
CA PRO A 260 24.83 -6.35 4.19
C PRO A 260 24.73 -4.90 4.64
N ASN A 261 24.84 -4.69 5.95
CA ASN A 261 24.98 -3.36 6.53
C ASN A 261 26.44 -2.91 6.45
N LEU A 262 26.77 -2.06 5.48
CA LEU A 262 28.15 -1.61 5.24
C LEU A 262 28.75 -0.81 6.40
N SER A 263 27.94 -0.35 7.37
CA SER A 263 28.43 0.33 8.56
C SER A 263 29.07 -0.61 9.59
N ASP A 264 28.95 -1.92 9.41
CA ASP A 264 29.48 -2.89 10.38
C ASP A 264 31.00 -2.72 10.55
N VAL A 265 31.49 -2.96 11.78
CA VAL A 265 32.91 -2.85 12.13
C VAL A 265 33.82 -3.78 11.30
N GLY A 266 33.26 -4.92 10.88
CA GLY A 266 33.93 -5.88 10.01
C GLY A 266 33.90 -5.49 8.52
N LEU A 267 33.33 -4.34 8.18
CA LEU A 267 33.22 -3.76 6.84
C LEU A 267 33.79 -2.32 6.88
N ASN A 268 33.01 -1.31 6.51
CA ASN A 268 33.50 0.06 6.39
C ASN A 268 33.49 0.86 7.71
N ASN A 269 32.80 0.36 8.75
CA ASN A 269 32.83 0.93 10.09
C ASN A 269 32.35 2.40 10.20
N SER A 270 31.33 2.79 9.42
CA SER A 270 30.72 4.12 9.50
C SER A 270 29.22 4.06 9.19
N LEU A 271 28.37 4.71 10.00
CA LEU A 271 26.92 4.77 9.72
C LEU A 271 26.62 5.57 8.43
N MET A 272 27.59 6.32 7.90
CA MET A 272 27.44 7.09 6.67
C MET A 272 27.51 6.24 5.39
N THR A 273 27.89 4.96 5.48
CA THR A 273 27.88 4.00 4.35
C THR A 273 26.64 3.14 4.25
N ARG A 274 25.62 3.42 5.06
CA ARG A 274 24.37 2.66 5.01
C ARG A 274 23.60 2.92 3.72
N THR A 275 23.09 1.84 3.14
CA THR A 275 22.19 1.94 1.99
C THR A 275 20.74 1.98 2.46
N GLY A 276 19.83 2.55 1.66
CA GLY A 276 18.41 2.64 2.01
C GLY A 276 17.69 1.28 2.06
N THR A 277 18.37 0.20 1.65
CA THR A 277 17.85 -1.16 1.47
C THR A 277 18.55 -2.20 2.33
N ASP A 278 19.54 -1.80 3.15
CA ASP A 278 20.30 -2.72 3.98
C ASP A 278 19.43 -3.44 5.03
N GLY A 279 19.87 -4.64 5.41
CA GLY A 279 19.24 -5.46 6.43
C GLY A 279 19.16 -6.94 6.03
N ILE A 280 19.01 -7.78 7.05
CA ILE A 280 18.97 -9.24 6.93
C ILE A 280 17.76 -9.74 7.72
N THR A 281 17.03 -10.70 7.17
CA THR A 281 15.89 -11.38 7.81
C THR A 281 16.05 -12.90 7.72
N ASP A 282 15.42 -13.65 8.63
CA ASP A 282 15.32 -15.11 8.54
C ASP A 282 14.10 -15.51 7.71
N GLY A 283 14.22 -15.40 6.38
CA GLY A 283 13.11 -15.61 5.46
C GLY A 283 12.11 -14.45 5.45
N PHE A 284 10.82 -14.76 5.24
CA PHE A 284 9.76 -13.75 5.24
C PHE A 284 9.25 -13.49 6.65
N GLU A 285 9.32 -12.24 7.09
CA GLU A 285 8.75 -11.77 8.34
C GLU A 285 7.61 -10.76 8.11
N LEU A 286 6.82 -10.52 9.15
CA LEU A 286 5.84 -9.44 9.14
C LEU A 286 6.58 -8.12 9.25
N ASP A 287 6.52 -7.34 8.18
CA ASP A 287 7.18 -6.04 8.09
C ASP A 287 6.17 -4.96 8.49
N ASP A 288 5.09 -4.72 7.74
CA ASP A 288 4.07 -3.73 8.12
C ASP A 288 2.75 -4.39 8.53
N LEU A 289 2.13 -3.88 9.58
CA LEU A 289 0.72 -4.13 9.90
C LEU A 289 0.04 -2.86 10.44
N TYR A 290 -0.68 -2.18 9.55
CA TYR A 290 -1.45 -0.99 9.91
C TYR A 290 -2.76 -0.87 9.11
N TYR A 291 -3.71 -0.16 9.71
CA TYR A 291 -4.98 0.19 9.08
C TYR A 291 -5.11 1.71 8.99
N ARG A 292 -5.47 2.21 7.81
CA ARG A 292 -5.82 3.61 7.60
C ARG A 292 -7.21 3.76 7.00
N PHE A 293 -7.92 4.78 7.44
CA PHE A 293 -9.30 5.02 7.01
C PHE A 293 -9.63 6.51 7.01
N PRO A 294 -10.52 6.96 6.11
CA PRO A 294 -10.94 8.34 6.07
C PRO A 294 -11.84 8.69 7.27
N LEU A 295 -11.74 9.93 7.73
CA LEU A 295 -12.60 10.57 8.72
C LEU A 295 -12.97 11.97 8.24
N ALA A 296 -13.89 12.64 8.94
CA ALA A 296 -14.29 14.02 8.65
C ALA A 296 -14.68 14.25 7.18
N ASN A 297 -15.46 13.33 6.60
CA ASN A 297 -15.88 13.33 5.19
C ASN A 297 -14.70 13.39 4.21
N GLY A 298 -13.62 12.66 4.50
CA GLY A 298 -12.43 12.56 3.65
C GLY A 298 -11.39 13.67 3.86
N ARG A 299 -11.64 14.63 4.77
CA ARG A 299 -10.63 15.66 5.12
C ARG A 299 -9.55 15.17 6.06
N ALA A 300 -9.77 14.04 6.71
CA ALA A 300 -8.84 13.44 7.64
C ALA A 300 -8.57 11.99 7.25
N GLN A 301 -7.35 11.52 7.48
CA GLN A 301 -6.98 10.12 7.37
C GLN A 301 -6.38 9.68 8.70
N ALA A 302 -7.05 8.75 9.37
CA ALA A 302 -6.55 8.14 10.60
C ALA A 302 -5.72 6.90 10.26
N TYR A 303 -4.68 6.67 11.05
CA TYR A 303 -3.78 5.52 10.99
C TYR A 303 -3.76 4.86 12.37
N ILE A 304 -3.80 3.53 12.38
CA ILE A 304 -3.55 2.70 13.57
C ILE A 304 -2.60 1.59 13.14
N GLY A 305 -1.42 1.56 13.73
CA GLY A 305 -0.37 0.57 13.47
C GLY A 305 -0.12 -0.29 14.70
N VAL A 306 0.19 -1.56 14.47
CA VAL A 306 0.59 -2.50 15.53
C VAL A 306 1.92 -3.20 15.22
N ASN A 307 2.52 -2.89 14.06
CA ASN A 307 3.83 -3.34 13.62
C ASN A 307 4.30 -2.42 12.49
N SER A 308 5.49 -1.83 12.61
CA SER A 308 6.20 -1.04 11.59
C SER A 308 5.31 -0.01 10.87
N LEU A 309 4.55 0.79 11.64
CA LEU A 309 4.04 2.06 11.11
C LEU A 309 5.15 3.09 11.28
N ASP A 310 5.78 3.46 10.17
CA ASP A 310 6.97 4.30 10.16
C ASP A 310 6.63 5.80 10.24
N LEU A 311 7.58 6.61 10.68
CA LEU A 311 7.42 8.07 10.70
C LEU A 311 7.21 8.64 9.28
N ASP A 312 7.80 8.06 8.23
CA ASP A 312 7.55 8.46 6.84
C ASP A 312 6.23 7.93 6.25
N ASP A 313 5.47 7.10 6.97
CA ASP A 313 4.08 6.78 6.61
C ASP A 313 3.10 7.81 7.19
N ILE A 314 3.38 8.33 8.39
CA ILE A 314 2.49 9.27 9.11
C ILE A 314 2.87 10.74 8.94
N GLN A 315 4.10 11.01 8.50
CA GLN A 315 4.57 12.31 8.01
C GLN A 315 4.95 12.17 6.54
N ASP A 316 4.89 13.25 5.76
CA ASP A 316 5.06 13.20 4.31
C ASP A 316 6.42 13.82 3.91
N PRO A 317 7.41 13.04 3.44
CA PRO A 317 8.59 13.56 2.78
C PRO A 317 8.24 14.18 1.42
N VAL A 318 8.69 15.41 1.15
CA VAL A 318 8.42 16.12 -0.12
C VAL A 318 9.47 15.83 -1.21
N THR A 319 10.57 15.18 -0.86
CA THR A 319 11.63 14.79 -1.78
C THR A 319 11.20 13.64 -2.70
N PRO A 320 11.58 13.68 -4.00
CA PRO A 320 11.27 12.59 -4.93
C PRO A 320 12.14 11.33 -4.70
N PHE A 321 13.10 11.37 -3.77
CA PHE A 321 14.09 10.31 -3.57
C PHE A 321 13.77 9.32 -2.44
N GLN A 322 12.63 9.49 -1.76
CA GLN A 322 12.25 8.74 -0.56
C GLN A 322 12.13 7.22 -0.73
N SER A 323 11.85 6.74 -1.96
CA SER A 323 11.69 5.32 -2.24
C SER A 323 12.98 4.55 -1.99
N THR A 324 12.91 3.52 -1.15
CA THR A 324 14.03 2.60 -0.92
C THR A 324 14.43 1.82 -2.17
N GLY A 325 13.51 1.55 -3.10
CA GLY A 325 13.79 0.79 -4.32
C GLY A 325 14.10 1.65 -5.54
N ALA A 326 13.40 2.77 -5.68
CA ALA A 326 13.40 3.57 -6.91
C ALA A 326 13.99 4.97 -6.74
N GLY A 327 14.46 5.32 -5.54
CA GLY A 327 14.99 6.63 -5.16
C GLY A 327 16.49 6.57 -4.85
N ALA A 328 16.91 7.33 -3.84
CA ALA A 328 18.31 7.40 -3.40
C ALA A 328 18.88 6.01 -3.07
N VAL A 329 20.20 5.89 -3.18
CA VAL A 329 20.98 4.71 -2.79
C VAL A 329 21.25 4.73 -1.30
N SER A 330 21.77 5.84 -0.78
CA SER A 330 22.13 5.91 0.63
C SER A 330 20.91 6.05 1.53
N ARG A 331 21.05 5.64 2.78
CA ARG A 331 20.06 5.85 3.83
C ARG A 331 19.82 7.37 4.05
N PHE A 332 20.89 8.15 4.02
CA PHE A 332 20.88 9.62 4.16
C PHE A 332 20.15 10.32 3.02
N GLY A 333 20.32 9.86 1.78
CA GLY A 333 19.80 10.54 0.59
C GLY A 333 18.27 10.44 0.41
N ARG A 334 17.59 9.57 1.16
CA ARG A 334 16.15 9.35 1.03
C ARG A 334 15.33 10.56 1.49
N TYR A 335 15.66 11.12 2.66
CA TYR A 335 14.99 12.24 3.33
C TYR A 335 15.77 12.63 4.59
N ASN A 336 15.30 13.63 5.34
CA ASN A 336 15.91 14.04 6.61
C ASN A 336 15.88 12.90 7.67
N PRO A 337 17.02 12.28 8.03
CA PRO A 337 17.02 11.14 8.93
C PRO A 337 16.59 11.49 10.37
N THR A 338 16.86 12.71 10.82
CA THR A 338 16.50 13.15 12.19
C THR A 338 15.01 13.48 12.32
N SER A 339 14.28 13.69 11.21
CA SER A 339 12.83 13.95 11.22
C SER A 339 12.01 12.68 10.99
N PHE A 340 12.43 11.86 10.03
CA PHE A 340 11.62 10.75 9.51
C PHE A 340 12.04 9.37 10.03
N ARG A 341 12.94 9.29 11.02
CA ARG A 341 13.36 8.03 11.64
C ARG A 341 13.52 8.19 13.13
N GLY A 342 13.08 7.21 13.91
CA GLY A 342 13.15 7.21 15.37
C GLY A 342 12.42 6.00 15.94
N PRO A 343 12.02 6.03 17.22
CA PRO A 343 11.10 5.05 17.78
C PRO A 343 9.77 5.09 17.00
N GLU A 344 9.48 4.01 16.30
CA GLU A 344 8.35 3.85 15.37
C GLU A 344 7.85 2.40 15.42
N GLY A 345 6.64 2.14 14.89
CA GLY A 345 6.03 0.82 15.00
C GLY A 345 4.56 0.84 15.41
N THR A 346 4.28 0.69 16.69
CA THR A 346 2.91 0.60 17.22
C THR A 346 2.39 1.96 17.65
N GLY A 347 1.22 2.37 17.15
CA GLY A 347 0.62 3.63 17.56
C GLY A 347 -0.50 4.12 16.66
N ALA A 348 -0.72 5.43 16.67
CA ALA A 348 -1.78 6.05 15.87
C ALA A 348 -1.38 7.44 15.40
N ALA A 349 -1.93 7.83 14.26
CA ALA A 349 -1.75 9.16 13.69
C ALA A 349 -2.99 9.65 12.96
N VAL A 350 -3.08 10.96 12.76
CA VAL A 350 -4.10 11.60 11.94
C VAL A 350 -3.43 12.61 11.02
N LYS A 351 -3.65 12.46 9.72
CA LYS A 351 -3.37 13.49 8.71
C LYS A 351 -4.64 14.28 8.45
N TYR A 352 -4.60 15.61 8.61
CA TYR A 352 -5.78 16.48 8.48
C TYR A 352 -5.52 17.60 7.47
N ALA A 353 -6.26 17.59 6.36
CA ALA A 353 -6.26 18.68 5.39
C ALA A 353 -7.11 19.85 5.91
N LEU A 354 -6.45 20.93 6.35
CA LEU A 354 -7.13 22.18 6.71
C LEU A 354 -7.80 22.81 5.48
N ASN A 355 -7.12 22.71 4.34
CA ASN A 355 -7.58 23.11 3.00
C ASN A 355 -6.68 22.45 1.94
N ASP A 356 -6.92 22.73 0.66
CA ASP A 356 -6.18 22.16 -0.48
C ASP A 356 -4.66 22.47 -0.50
N LYS A 357 -4.17 23.34 0.39
CA LYS A 357 -2.77 23.77 0.44
C LYS A 357 -2.09 23.49 1.76
N VAL A 358 -2.84 23.19 2.83
CA VAL A 358 -2.28 23.04 4.17
C VAL A 358 -2.82 21.76 4.78
N GLN A 359 -1.90 20.86 5.12
CA GLN A 359 -2.17 19.64 5.86
C GLN A 359 -1.39 19.65 7.16
N VAL A 360 -2.01 19.13 8.22
CA VAL A 360 -1.38 18.94 9.53
C VAL A 360 -1.41 17.47 9.86
N ASN A 361 -0.25 16.89 10.13
CA ASN A 361 -0.10 15.50 10.53
C ASN A 361 0.30 15.48 12.00
N VAL A 362 -0.36 14.65 12.81
CA VAL A 362 0.02 14.43 14.21
C VAL A 362 -0.02 12.94 14.51
N GLY A 363 0.92 12.46 15.31
CA GLY A 363 0.98 11.05 15.65
C GLY A 363 1.75 10.75 16.92
N TYR A 364 1.52 9.55 17.43
CA TYR A 364 2.27 8.97 18.51
C TYR A 364 2.58 7.52 18.16
N LEU A 365 3.86 7.17 18.15
CA LEU A 365 4.36 5.83 17.84
C LEU A 365 5.29 5.37 18.95
N ALA A 366 5.20 4.11 19.35
CA ALA A 366 6.14 3.44 20.24
C ALA A 366 6.88 2.34 19.47
N SER A 367 8.12 2.06 19.86
CA SER A 367 8.94 1.01 19.26
C SER A 367 8.22 -0.34 19.30
N ASP A 368 8.30 -1.13 18.23
CA ASP A 368 7.66 -2.45 18.14
C ASP A 368 8.15 -3.44 19.19
N GLU A 369 9.41 -3.34 19.61
CA GLU A 369 9.96 -4.16 20.69
C GLU A 369 9.40 -3.79 22.07
N ASP A 370 8.93 -2.55 22.24
CA ASP A 370 8.49 -2.02 23.52
C ASP A 370 6.98 -2.09 23.70
N ALA A 371 6.22 -1.71 22.67
CA ALA A 371 4.78 -1.57 22.76
C ALA A 371 4.04 -2.83 23.27
N PRO A 372 4.37 -4.07 22.85
CA PRO A 372 3.72 -5.28 23.35
C PRO A 372 4.29 -5.82 24.66
N ASP A 373 5.43 -5.29 25.14
CA ASP A 373 6.08 -5.75 26.37
C ASP A 373 5.50 -5.01 27.59
N ALA A 374 4.91 -5.76 28.52
CA ALA A 374 4.26 -5.23 29.73
C ALA A 374 5.21 -5.09 30.93
N THR A 375 6.51 -5.32 30.77
CA THR A 375 7.51 -5.14 31.84
C THR A 375 7.71 -3.65 32.19
N GLU A 376 8.27 -3.38 33.37
CA GLU A 376 8.54 -2.02 33.83
C GLU A 376 9.53 -1.31 32.90
N GLY A 377 9.21 -0.06 32.50
CA GLY A 377 10.00 0.69 31.51
C GLY A 377 9.72 0.33 30.05
N ARG A 378 8.73 -0.54 29.78
CA ARG A 378 8.26 -0.92 28.44
C ARG A 378 6.78 -0.57 28.25
N GLY A 379 6.21 -0.99 27.13
CA GLY A 379 4.83 -0.76 26.76
C GLY A 379 4.65 0.55 26.00
N LEU A 380 3.41 0.80 25.59
CA LEU A 380 3.05 1.89 24.68
C LEU A 380 3.48 3.30 25.14
N PHE A 381 3.57 3.55 26.45
CA PHE A 381 3.79 4.90 26.99
C PHE A 381 5.04 5.04 27.88
N ASN A 382 5.70 3.94 28.25
CA ASN A 382 6.92 3.99 29.06
C ASN A 382 8.17 3.47 28.33
N GLY A 383 8.01 2.78 27.19
CA GLY A 383 9.11 2.42 26.31
C GLY A 383 9.50 3.55 25.34
N SER A 384 10.47 3.28 24.47
CA SER A 384 10.91 4.20 23.42
C SER A 384 9.72 4.63 22.56
N ASN A 385 9.58 5.94 22.35
CA ASN A 385 8.43 6.51 21.64
C ASN A 385 8.75 7.84 20.95
N THR A 386 7.92 8.18 19.97
CA THR A 386 7.92 9.44 19.24
C THR A 386 6.52 10.05 19.26
N ALA A 387 6.40 11.28 19.76
CA ALA A 387 5.29 12.16 19.49
C ALA A 387 5.66 13.10 18.33
N SER A 388 4.92 13.05 17.23
CA SER A 388 5.23 13.78 16.00
C SER A 388 4.14 14.77 15.62
N ALA A 389 4.57 15.88 15.02
CA ALA A 389 3.71 16.86 14.39
C ALA A 389 4.40 17.40 13.13
N GLN A 390 3.65 17.49 12.03
CA GLN A 390 4.13 18.08 10.79
C GLN A 390 3.08 19.03 10.22
N VAL A 391 3.54 20.16 9.70
CA VAL A 391 2.75 21.05 8.85
C VAL A 391 3.30 20.96 7.44
N LEU A 392 2.47 20.50 6.51
CA LEU A 392 2.76 20.46 5.09
C LEU A 392 2.03 21.62 4.41
N PHE A 393 2.79 22.46 3.71
CA PHE A 393 2.29 23.59 2.94
C PHE A 393 2.63 23.44 1.45
N GLU A 394 1.59 23.30 0.64
CA GLU A 394 1.67 23.13 -0.80
C GLU A 394 0.94 24.30 -1.48
N PRO A 395 1.59 25.46 -1.66
CA PRO A 395 0.94 26.63 -2.27
C PRO A 395 0.49 26.40 -3.72
N SER A 396 1.06 25.40 -4.38
CA SER A 396 0.76 24.90 -5.73
C SER A 396 1.35 23.50 -5.93
N ASP A 397 0.91 22.75 -6.94
CA ASP A 397 1.42 21.41 -7.31
C ASP A 397 2.93 21.33 -7.64
N ARG A 398 3.62 22.48 -7.67
CA ARG A 398 5.05 22.60 -7.95
C ARG A 398 5.92 22.79 -6.72
N ILE A 399 5.35 23.16 -5.57
CA ILE A 399 6.12 23.53 -4.38
C ILE A 399 5.50 22.80 -3.19
N GLY A 400 6.30 21.97 -2.52
CA GLY A 400 6.00 21.40 -1.22
C GLY A 400 6.98 21.91 -0.18
N ILE A 401 6.46 22.32 0.99
CA ILE A 401 7.24 22.78 2.14
C ILE A 401 6.73 22.04 3.37
N GLY A 402 7.62 21.37 4.08
CA GLY A 402 7.32 20.68 5.33
C GLY A 402 8.05 21.34 6.51
N LEU A 403 7.36 21.43 7.63
CA LEU A 403 7.92 21.73 8.95
C LEU A 403 7.56 20.57 9.87
N GLU A 404 8.58 19.86 10.37
CA GLU A 404 8.42 18.68 11.22
C GLU A 404 8.93 18.97 12.63
N TYR A 405 8.22 18.50 13.65
CA TYR A 405 8.69 18.47 15.03
C TYR A 405 8.40 17.09 15.62
N ASN A 406 9.42 16.47 16.20
CA ASN A 406 9.32 15.17 16.85
C ASN A 406 9.93 15.27 18.25
N ARG A 407 9.13 14.97 19.27
CA ARG A 407 9.62 14.75 20.64
C ARG A 407 9.79 13.25 20.83
N ARG A 408 10.97 12.82 21.25
CA ARG A 408 11.33 11.41 21.37
C ARG A 408 11.83 11.07 22.75
N TYR A 409 11.56 9.85 23.15
CA TYR A 409 12.19 9.20 24.28
C TYR A 409 12.80 7.88 23.79
N PHE A 410 14.05 7.66 24.15
CA PHE A 410 14.80 6.43 23.93
C PHE A 410 15.14 5.87 25.30
N ARG A 411 14.76 4.62 25.57
CA ARG A 411 15.16 3.94 26.81
C ARG A 411 16.63 3.52 26.77
N ASP A 412 17.14 3.09 27.93
CA ASP A 412 18.47 2.49 28.02
C ASP A 412 18.63 1.32 27.04
N GLY A 413 19.77 1.29 26.34
CA GLY A 413 20.14 0.25 25.38
C GLY A 413 19.40 0.27 24.04
N ASP A 414 18.61 1.32 23.74
CA ASP A 414 17.85 1.48 22.49
C ASP A 414 17.97 2.90 21.91
N VAL A 415 19.14 3.53 22.12
CA VAL A 415 19.36 4.92 21.69
C VAL A 415 19.69 4.97 20.19
N ASN A 416 18.93 5.78 19.46
CA ASN A 416 19.04 5.92 18.01
C ASN A 416 18.59 7.30 17.50
N VAL A 417 19.16 8.37 18.06
CA VAL A 417 18.70 9.77 17.88
C VAL A 417 18.69 10.20 16.40
N SER A 418 19.69 9.75 15.65
CA SER A 418 19.89 10.08 14.23
C SER A 418 19.31 9.04 13.26
N GLY A 419 18.65 8.00 13.76
CA GLY A 419 18.07 6.93 12.93
C GLY A 419 19.12 6.06 12.22
N GLY A 420 20.29 5.90 12.83
CA GLY A 420 21.41 5.13 12.30
C GLY A 420 22.04 5.79 11.08
N THR A 421 22.22 7.11 11.09
CA THR A 421 22.78 7.90 9.98
C THR A 421 23.64 9.03 10.53
N GLY A 422 24.83 9.27 9.99
CA GLY A 422 25.74 10.31 10.51
C GLY A 422 26.91 9.71 11.28
N SER A 423 27.47 10.45 12.25
CA SER A 423 28.47 9.86 13.16
C SER A 423 27.82 8.92 14.17
N PHE A 424 28.60 7.97 14.70
CA PHE A 424 28.15 7.14 15.83
C PHE A 424 27.68 7.97 17.03
N ILE A 425 28.36 9.09 17.31
CA ILE A 425 28.02 9.95 18.44
C ILE A 425 26.76 10.79 18.20
N ALA A 426 26.50 11.23 16.96
CA ALA A 426 25.20 11.83 16.63
C ALA A 426 24.06 10.81 16.80
N ASN A 427 24.34 9.52 16.63
CA ASN A 427 23.35 8.47 16.84
C ASN A 427 23.10 8.16 18.32
N ARG A 428 24.15 8.21 19.14
CA ARG A 428 24.16 7.85 20.56
C ARG A 428 24.99 8.86 21.36
N PRO A 429 24.51 10.11 21.54
CA PRO A 429 25.30 11.20 22.12
C PRO A 429 25.81 10.88 23.52
N PHE A 430 25.02 10.13 24.31
CA PHE A 430 25.34 9.74 25.68
C PHE A 430 25.58 8.23 25.81
N GLY A 431 25.98 7.56 24.72
CA GLY A 431 26.08 6.11 24.65
C GLY A 431 24.71 5.41 24.72
N GLU A 432 24.61 4.35 25.52
CA GLU A 432 23.38 3.56 25.68
C GLU A 432 22.44 4.11 26.76
N ASN A 433 22.74 5.29 27.33
CA ASN A 433 21.92 5.90 28.37
C ASN A 433 20.62 6.45 27.79
N ALA A 434 19.52 6.28 28.53
CA ALA A 434 18.22 6.81 28.17
C ALA A 434 18.33 8.29 27.80
N THR A 435 17.69 8.66 26.69
CA THR A 435 17.86 9.95 26.03
C THR A 435 16.51 10.47 25.60
N THR A 436 16.19 11.73 25.87
CA THR A 436 15.11 12.42 25.15
C THR A 436 15.68 13.30 24.07
N SER A 437 14.90 13.52 23.00
CA SER A 437 15.31 14.47 21.97
C SER A 437 14.15 15.27 21.41
N ASP A 438 14.43 16.55 21.12
CA ASP A 438 13.57 17.45 20.37
C ASP A 438 14.14 17.62 18.97
N ASN A 439 13.44 17.15 17.95
CA ASN A 439 13.93 17.12 16.57
C ASN A 439 13.07 18.05 15.71
N LEU A 440 13.66 19.14 15.23
CA LEU A 440 13.05 20.08 14.31
C LEU A 440 13.59 19.85 12.89
N GLY A 441 12.67 19.65 11.93
CA GLY A 441 12.96 19.48 10.52
C GLY A 441 12.30 20.56 9.67
N VAL A 442 13.01 20.97 8.61
CA VAL A 442 12.42 21.73 7.51
C VAL A 442 12.80 21.03 6.22
N GLN A 443 11.84 20.87 5.31
CA GLN A 443 12.08 20.35 3.97
C GLN A 443 11.38 21.19 2.91
N VAL A 444 11.97 21.25 1.72
CA VAL A 444 11.43 21.95 0.56
C VAL A 444 11.67 21.09 -0.68
N ASN A 445 10.69 21.04 -1.57
CA ASN A 445 10.90 20.59 -2.94
C ASN A 445 10.17 21.52 -3.92
N TRP A 446 10.87 21.94 -4.97
CA TRP A 446 10.37 22.85 -5.99
C TRP A 446 10.62 22.32 -7.40
N LYS A 447 9.53 21.99 -8.10
CA LYS A 447 9.48 21.67 -9.53
C LYS A 447 9.68 22.94 -10.36
N LEU A 448 10.93 23.35 -10.51
CA LEU A 448 11.36 24.54 -11.25
C LEU A 448 11.01 24.44 -12.74
N LEU A 449 11.29 23.28 -13.33
CA LEU A 449 10.99 22.95 -14.72
C LEU A 449 10.30 21.58 -14.78
N LYS A 450 9.81 21.18 -15.95
CA LYS A 450 9.18 19.86 -16.13
C LYS A 450 10.13 18.70 -15.85
N ASN A 451 11.43 18.89 -16.10
CA ASN A 451 12.49 17.89 -16.00
C ASN A 451 13.55 18.27 -14.95
N PHE A 452 13.24 19.19 -14.04
CA PHE A 452 14.17 19.63 -13.01
C PHE A 452 13.45 20.08 -11.75
N GLU A 453 13.80 19.44 -10.63
CA GLU A 453 13.36 19.81 -9.28
C GLU A 453 14.57 20.15 -8.41
N LEU A 454 14.42 21.19 -7.60
CA LEU A 454 15.37 21.59 -6.57
C LEU A 454 14.71 21.42 -5.21
N GLY A 455 15.34 20.67 -4.33
CA GLY A 455 14.85 20.48 -2.98
C GLY A 455 15.98 20.39 -1.97
N GLY A 456 15.62 19.97 -0.76
CA GLY A 456 16.55 19.78 0.32
C GLY A 456 15.86 19.78 1.67
N TRP A 457 16.66 19.60 2.71
CA TRP A 457 16.22 19.64 4.08
C TRP A 457 17.29 20.19 5.02
N PHE A 458 16.85 20.62 6.18
CA PHE A 458 17.67 20.97 7.33
C PHE A 458 17.04 20.34 8.58
N GLY A 459 17.87 19.76 9.44
CA GLY A 459 17.49 19.16 10.71
C GLY A 459 18.33 19.71 11.85
N SER A 460 17.67 19.96 12.98
CA SER A 460 18.29 20.30 14.26
C SER A 460 17.67 19.44 15.35
N SER A 461 18.49 18.73 16.10
CA SER A 461 18.05 17.90 17.21
C SER A 461 18.77 18.29 18.49
N TRP A 462 18.02 18.44 19.57
CA TRP A 462 18.55 18.70 20.91
C TRP A 462 18.31 17.47 21.76
N ALA A 463 19.37 16.76 22.11
CA ALA A 463 19.34 15.54 22.90
C ALA A 463 19.70 15.84 24.36
N HIS A 464 19.00 15.21 25.29
CA HIS A 464 19.20 15.36 26.73
C HIS A 464 19.33 13.96 27.35
N GLN A 465 20.33 13.78 28.19
CA GLN A 465 20.54 12.54 28.92
C GLN A 465 19.53 12.43 30.07
N GLU A 466 18.83 11.30 30.16
CA GLU A 466 17.82 11.05 31.21
C GLU A 466 18.33 10.11 32.31
N THR A 467 19.39 9.35 32.04
CA THR A 467 19.97 8.39 32.99
C THR A 467 21.49 8.48 33.00
N GLY A 468 22.09 8.43 34.19
CA GLY A 468 23.55 8.45 34.35
C GLY A 468 24.20 9.84 34.22
N GLY A 469 23.41 10.90 34.08
CA GLY A 469 23.88 12.28 33.96
C GLY A 469 22.74 13.23 33.59
N GLU A 470 23.09 14.47 33.27
CA GLU A 470 22.17 15.52 32.80
C GLU A 470 22.80 16.30 31.63
N ASP A 471 23.69 15.65 30.87
CA ASP A 471 24.41 16.27 29.76
C ASP A 471 23.48 16.51 28.55
N GLU A 472 23.79 17.56 27.79
CA GLU A 472 23.10 17.95 26.56
C GLU A 472 24.00 17.82 25.32
N ALA A 473 23.38 17.61 24.16
CA ALA A 473 24.04 17.56 22.86
C ALA A 473 23.16 18.15 21.75
N THR A 474 23.76 18.95 20.87
CA THR A 474 23.10 19.49 19.68
C THR A 474 23.60 18.80 18.42
N ILE A 475 22.66 18.25 17.64
CA ILE A 475 22.95 17.53 16.38
C ILE A 475 22.36 18.32 15.21
N LEU A 476 23.16 18.57 14.18
CA LEU A 476 22.72 19.23 12.95
C LEU A 476 22.93 18.34 11.73
N ASN A 477 22.04 18.48 10.74
CA ASN A 477 22.21 17.85 9.43
C ASN A 477 21.50 18.66 8.34
N TRP A 478 21.95 18.54 7.09
CA TRP A 478 21.28 19.19 5.97
C TRP A 478 21.61 18.52 4.65
N ALA A 479 20.75 18.68 3.65
CA ALA A 479 21.07 18.32 2.28
C ALA A 479 20.38 19.23 1.26
N VAL A 480 20.98 19.33 0.08
CA VAL A 480 20.41 19.89 -1.13
C VAL A 480 20.24 18.75 -2.14
N THR A 481 19.06 18.69 -2.76
CA THR A 481 18.70 17.66 -3.73
C THR A 481 18.42 18.28 -5.10
N LEU A 482 18.97 17.66 -6.14
CA LEU A 482 18.73 18.01 -7.53
C LEU A 482 18.13 16.79 -8.22
N ALA A 483 16.85 16.87 -8.60
CA ALA A 483 16.15 15.79 -9.29
C ALA A 483 15.95 16.13 -10.77
N PHE A 484 16.13 15.11 -11.61
CA PHE A 484 15.99 15.19 -13.05
C PHE A 484 14.98 14.15 -13.52
N PRO A 485 13.67 14.38 -13.32
CA PRO A 485 12.63 13.51 -13.87
C PRO A 485 12.67 13.56 -15.40
N ASP A 486 12.44 12.41 -16.03
CA ASP A 486 12.40 12.25 -17.48
C ASP A 486 13.66 12.76 -18.21
N ALA A 487 14.83 12.64 -17.56
CA ALA A 487 16.08 13.22 -18.06
C ALA A 487 16.53 12.67 -19.42
N ILE A 488 16.39 11.35 -19.64
CA ILE A 488 16.72 10.68 -20.91
C ILE A 488 15.46 10.06 -21.54
N ARG A 489 14.65 9.34 -20.76
CA ARG A 489 13.39 8.72 -21.20
C ARG A 489 12.28 9.04 -20.22
N GLU A 490 11.05 9.01 -20.71
CA GLU A 490 9.85 9.11 -19.88
C GLU A 490 9.85 7.99 -18.81
N GLY A 491 9.62 8.35 -17.55
CA GLY A 491 9.66 7.48 -16.39
C GLY A 491 11.03 7.37 -15.70
N ASP A 492 12.12 7.81 -16.35
CA ASP A 492 13.44 7.84 -15.74
C ASP A 492 13.53 8.88 -14.61
N LEU A 493 14.45 8.68 -13.66
CA LEU A 493 14.73 9.63 -12.59
C LEU A 493 16.24 9.70 -12.32
N GLY A 494 16.85 10.86 -12.59
CA GLY A 494 18.20 11.18 -12.13
C GLY A 494 18.18 11.94 -10.80
N GLY A 495 19.17 11.71 -9.94
CA GLY A 495 19.30 12.43 -8.67
C GLY A 495 20.75 12.75 -8.33
N VAL A 496 20.98 13.95 -7.81
CA VAL A 496 22.23 14.36 -7.16
C VAL A 496 21.91 14.93 -5.79
N ILE A 497 22.67 14.53 -4.78
CA ILE A 497 22.46 14.94 -3.39
C ILE A 497 23.80 15.38 -2.83
N VAL A 498 23.81 16.56 -2.19
CA VAL A 498 24.96 17.06 -1.44
C VAL A 498 24.50 17.45 -0.05
N GLY A 499 25.16 16.98 0.98
CA GLY A 499 24.75 17.30 2.35
C GLY A 499 25.78 16.97 3.41
N MET A 500 25.45 17.37 4.63
CA MET A 500 26.16 16.98 5.84
C MET A 500 25.26 15.99 6.58
N PRO A 501 25.70 14.72 6.73
CA PRO A 501 25.07 13.76 7.63
C PRO A 501 24.97 14.29 9.07
N PRO A 502 24.14 13.68 9.94
CA PRO A 502 24.04 14.07 11.34
C PRO A 502 25.38 14.17 12.07
N LYS A 503 25.64 15.36 12.60
CA LYS A 503 26.88 15.78 13.27
C LYS A 503 26.56 16.36 14.65
N VAL A 504 27.28 15.96 15.69
CA VAL A 504 27.25 16.65 16.99
C VAL A 504 28.08 17.93 16.91
N VAL A 505 27.42 19.09 16.97
CA VAL A 505 28.08 20.40 16.84
C VAL A 505 28.37 21.08 18.17
N ASP A 506 27.77 20.58 19.26
CA ASP A 506 27.90 21.09 20.62
C ASP A 506 27.54 19.96 21.59
N HIS A 507 28.34 19.79 22.64
CA HIS A 507 28.10 18.80 23.70
C HIS A 507 28.75 19.25 25.01
N ASP A 508 28.04 19.10 26.15
CA ASP A 508 28.58 19.44 27.48
C ASP A 508 29.91 18.77 27.83
N ILE A 509 30.15 17.58 27.27
CA ILE A 509 31.43 16.89 27.38
C ILE A 509 32.28 17.22 26.14
N ASN A 510 33.20 18.18 26.28
CA ASN A 510 34.03 18.73 25.18
C ASN A 510 34.73 17.71 24.24
N ASN A 511 34.95 16.45 24.64
CA ASN A 511 35.57 15.43 23.77
C ASN A 511 34.54 14.58 23.00
N LEU A 512 33.25 14.90 23.14
CA LEU A 512 32.12 14.24 22.51
C LEU A 512 31.47 15.11 21.42
N GLU A 513 32.21 16.10 20.93
CA GLU A 513 31.84 16.89 19.75
C GLU A 513 32.54 16.34 18.50
N ASP A 514 31.82 16.35 17.39
CA ASP A 514 32.39 16.06 16.08
C ASP A 514 33.20 17.27 15.60
N ARG A 515 34.53 17.13 15.54
CA ARG A 515 35.43 18.25 15.26
C ARG A 515 35.46 18.65 13.80
N ASP A 516 35.42 17.68 12.90
CA ASP A 516 35.52 17.90 11.46
C ASP A 516 34.14 17.79 10.79
N THR A 517 34.07 17.90 9.47
CA THR A 517 32.78 17.92 8.77
C THR A 517 32.80 17.01 7.54
N SER A 518 32.13 15.87 7.64
CA SER A 518 31.84 15.03 6.49
C SER A 518 30.92 15.70 5.48
N VAL A 519 31.24 15.52 4.21
CA VAL A 519 30.37 15.88 3.08
C VAL A 519 29.94 14.62 2.37
N HIS A 520 28.63 14.40 2.28
CA HIS A 520 28.00 13.36 1.49
C HIS A 520 27.71 13.90 0.09
N LEU A 521 28.27 13.28 -0.94
CA LEU A 521 27.94 13.56 -2.34
C LEU A 521 27.47 12.26 -2.99
N GLU A 522 26.22 12.26 -3.48
CA GLU A 522 25.59 11.11 -4.10
C GLU A 522 25.05 11.46 -5.47
N ALA A 523 25.15 10.50 -6.39
CA ALA A 523 24.50 10.54 -7.69
C ALA A 523 23.92 9.17 -8.03
N PHE A 524 22.71 9.15 -8.58
CA PHE A 524 22.09 7.93 -9.08
C PHE A 524 21.23 8.22 -10.31
N TYR A 525 20.93 7.18 -11.07
CA TYR A 525 20.04 7.27 -12.21
C TYR A 525 19.16 6.02 -12.32
N ARG A 526 17.84 6.17 -12.24
CA ARG A 526 16.89 5.11 -12.52
C ARG A 526 16.56 5.08 -14.01
N PHE A 527 17.05 4.06 -14.70
CA PHE A 527 16.63 3.66 -16.03
C PHE A 527 15.34 2.83 -15.92
N GLN A 528 14.19 3.44 -16.18
CA GLN A 528 12.92 2.74 -16.25
C GLN A 528 12.84 2.01 -17.61
N LEU A 529 12.88 0.67 -17.59
CA LEU A 529 12.83 -0.12 -18.82
C LEU A 529 11.39 -0.29 -19.32
N ASN A 530 10.46 -0.46 -18.39
CA ASN A 530 9.01 -0.54 -18.57
C ASN A 530 8.34 -0.33 -17.21
N ASP A 531 7.02 -0.48 -17.11
CA ASP A 531 6.27 -0.26 -15.85
C ASP A 531 6.68 -1.20 -14.70
N ASN A 532 7.27 -2.35 -15.01
CA ASN A 532 7.59 -3.40 -14.04
C ASN A 532 9.08 -3.47 -13.69
N VAL A 533 9.98 -2.96 -14.53
CA VAL A 533 11.43 -3.16 -14.38
C VAL A 533 12.21 -1.86 -14.45
N GLY A 534 13.05 -1.62 -13.44
CA GLY A 534 13.98 -0.49 -13.38
C GLY A 534 15.41 -0.94 -13.07
N ILE A 535 16.40 -0.26 -13.63
CA ILE A 535 17.83 -0.44 -13.30
C ILE A 535 18.37 0.86 -12.75
N ILE A 536 18.98 0.82 -11.57
CA ILE A 536 19.40 1.99 -10.79
C ILE A 536 20.88 1.83 -10.40
N PRO A 537 21.83 2.18 -11.28
CA PRO A 537 23.18 2.49 -10.84
C PRO A 537 23.15 3.71 -9.93
N GLY A 538 23.95 3.66 -8.88
CA GLY A 538 24.21 4.83 -8.08
C GLY A 538 25.47 4.70 -7.25
N PHE A 539 25.96 5.84 -6.83
CA PHE A 539 27.26 5.99 -6.21
C PHE A 539 27.23 7.17 -5.26
N TYR A 540 27.91 7.03 -4.14
CA TYR A 540 28.13 8.15 -3.25
C TYR A 540 29.51 8.10 -2.61
N MET A 541 29.94 9.27 -2.16
CA MET A 541 31.18 9.48 -1.44
C MET A 541 30.91 10.22 -0.15
N VAL A 542 31.69 9.92 0.87
CA VAL A 542 31.65 10.59 2.16
C VAL A 542 33.08 10.99 2.51
N THR A 543 33.34 12.28 2.58
CA THR A 543 34.62 12.78 3.09
C THR A 543 34.66 12.67 4.60
N ASP A 544 35.84 12.46 5.16
CA ASP A 544 36.09 12.47 6.61
C ASP A 544 34.99 11.71 7.39
N PRO A 545 34.70 10.42 7.08
CA PRO A 545 33.61 9.68 7.72
C PRO A 545 33.64 9.79 9.25
N ASP A 546 32.45 9.76 9.85
CA ASP A 546 32.25 10.02 11.29
C ASP A 546 32.73 11.41 11.74
N HIS A 547 32.70 12.38 10.82
CA HIS A 547 33.10 13.76 11.04
C HIS A 547 34.52 13.89 11.62
N ASN A 548 35.43 13.04 11.11
CA ASN A 548 36.81 12.93 11.56
C ASN A 548 37.77 12.90 10.37
N SER A 549 38.62 13.92 10.27
CA SER A 549 39.60 14.08 9.19
C SER A 549 40.78 13.08 9.25
N ASP A 550 40.90 12.31 10.33
CA ASP A 550 41.81 11.16 10.40
C ASP A 550 41.27 9.93 9.62
N ASN A 551 39.98 9.92 9.25
CA ASN A 551 39.39 8.88 8.42
C ASN A 551 39.45 9.30 6.94
N ASP A 552 40.00 8.43 6.10
CA ASP A 552 40.05 8.67 4.65
C ASP A 552 38.66 8.66 4.02
N THR A 553 38.55 9.30 2.84
CA THR A 553 37.29 9.36 2.09
C THR A 553 36.85 7.97 1.64
N THR A 554 35.62 7.61 2.01
CA THR A 554 34.97 6.37 1.59
C THR A 554 34.06 6.61 0.38
N TRP A 555 34.01 5.60 -0.49
CA TRP A 555 33.12 5.54 -1.64
C TRP A 555 32.23 4.30 -1.56
N VAL A 556 31.00 4.41 -2.04
CA VAL A 556 30.07 3.28 -2.13
C VAL A 556 29.46 3.25 -3.52
N GLY A 557 29.61 2.12 -4.20
CA GLY A 557 29.04 1.87 -5.51
C GLY A 557 27.94 0.82 -5.42
N THR A 558 26.80 1.06 -6.08
CA THR A 558 25.71 0.08 -6.17
C THR A 558 25.11 0.01 -7.56
N LEU A 559 24.58 -1.16 -7.90
CA LEU A 559 23.70 -1.38 -9.04
C LEU A 559 22.48 -2.15 -8.54
N ARG A 560 21.32 -1.49 -8.51
CA ARG A 560 20.04 -2.11 -8.15
C ARG A 560 19.23 -2.44 -9.40
N THR A 561 18.60 -3.60 -9.41
CA THR A 561 17.54 -3.93 -10.38
C THR A 561 16.24 -4.15 -9.61
N GLN A 562 15.21 -3.40 -9.96
CA GLN A 562 13.89 -3.43 -9.32
C GLN A 562 12.88 -4.11 -10.24
N PHE A 563 12.10 -5.03 -9.68
CA PHE A 563 10.97 -5.69 -10.30
C PHE A 563 9.70 -5.38 -9.49
N ARG A 564 8.60 -5.01 -10.17
CA ARG A 564 7.30 -4.72 -9.57
C ARG A 564 6.21 -5.50 -10.30
N PHE A 565 5.28 -6.12 -9.59
CA PHE A 565 4.22 -6.93 -10.18
C PHE A 565 2.93 -6.92 -9.37
#